data_AF-A0A914IS83-F1
#
_entry.id   AF-A0A914IS83-F1
#
_cell.length_a   1.000
_cell.length_b   1.000
_cell.length_c   1.000
_cell.angle_alpha   90.00
_cell.angle_beta   90.00
_cell.angle_gamma   90.00
#
_symmetry.space_group_name_H-M   'P 1'
#
loop_
_entity.id
_entity.type
_entity.pdbx_description
1 polymer ?
#
loop_
_entity_poly.entity_id
_entity_poly.type
_entity_poly.pdbx_seq_one_letter_code
_entity_poly.pdbx_strand_id
1 'polypeptide(L)'
;MSYFGSNTASSFSRPTSFFGSTPAPTTNTAPVNPANPMNGIEVPGAPDDTVQDLKFSPVTANSPMFLAAGAWDNTVRIWQISEAGQVEAKAMQNI
;
A
#
# COMPACT_ATOMS: atom_id res chain seq x y z
N MET A 1 -38.21 -37.43 -8.56
CA MET A 1 -37.00 -36.60 -8.33
C MET A 1 -36.33 -36.35 -9.66
N SER A 2 -36.59 -35.19 -10.27
CA SER A 2 -35.84 -34.71 -11.44
C SER A 2 -36.17 -33.23 -11.65
N TYR A 3 -35.24 -32.35 -11.33
CA TYR A 3 -35.24 -30.95 -11.76
C TYR A 3 -33.77 -30.52 -11.99
N PHE A 4 -33.45 -30.23 -13.26
CA PHE A 4 -32.48 -29.29 -13.87
C PHE A 4 -31.33 -28.71 -13.00
N GLY A 5 -30.11 -28.45 -13.47
CA GLY A 5 -29.57 -28.25 -14.81
C GLY A 5 -28.13 -27.70 -14.69
N SER A 6 -27.42 -27.72 -15.81
CA SER A 6 -26.02 -27.32 -16.06
C SER A 6 -25.57 -25.95 -15.53
N ASN A 7 -24.33 -25.85 -15.07
CA ASN A 7 -23.37 -24.90 -15.67
C ASN A 7 -21.90 -25.24 -15.35
N THR A 8 -21.07 -24.88 -16.31
CA THR A 8 -19.75 -25.41 -16.69
C THR A 8 -18.56 -24.84 -15.92
N ALA A 9 -17.45 -25.58 -16.03
CA ALA A 9 -16.05 -25.27 -15.70
C ALA A 9 -15.66 -23.78 -15.76
N SER A 10 -14.69 -23.28 -14.99
CA SER A 10 -13.27 -23.60 -15.26
C SER A 10 -12.31 -22.80 -14.37
N SER A 11 -11.17 -23.45 -14.10
CA SER A 11 -9.81 -22.89 -14.06
C SER A 11 -9.45 -21.78 -13.06
N PHE A 12 -8.73 -22.18 -12.01
CA PHE A 12 -7.66 -21.37 -11.45
C PHE A 12 -6.46 -21.42 -12.40
N SER A 13 -6.14 -20.33 -13.09
CA SER A 13 -4.90 -20.20 -13.86
C SER A 13 -4.33 -18.80 -13.71
N ARG A 14 -3.13 -18.76 -13.12
CA ARG A 14 -2.26 -17.60 -12.95
C ARG A 14 -1.86 -17.08 -14.34
N PRO A 15 -1.80 -15.76 -14.60
CA PRO A 15 -1.13 -15.28 -15.79
C PRO A 15 0.37 -15.12 -15.53
N THR A 16 1.16 -16.03 -16.10
CA THR A 16 2.52 -15.76 -16.57
C THR A 16 2.46 -14.80 -17.75
N SER A 17 3.23 -13.72 -17.69
CA SER A 17 3.35 -12.67 -18.72
C SER A 17 3.85 -13.22 -20.06
N PHE A 18 3.19 -12.87 -21.18
CA PHE A 18 3.72 -13.00 -22.54
C PHE A 18 2.96 -12.13 -23.56
N PHE A 19 3.72 -11.34 -24.34
CA PHE A 19 3.40 -10.48 -25.51
C PHE A 19 2.78 -9.08 -25.35
N GLY A 20 3.51 -8.07 -25.83
CA GLY A 20 3.01 -6.73 -26.16
C GLY A 20 4.01 -5.60 -25.88
N SER A 21 5.03 -5.43 -26.73
CA SER A 21 5.99 -4.33 -26.66
C SER A 21 5.41 -3.03 -27.23
N THR A 22 5.07 -2.08 -26.38
CA THR A 22 5.12 -0.64 -26.69
C THR A 22 5.68 0.09 -25.46
N PRO A 23 6.68 0.99 -25.59
CA PRO A 23 7.10 1.83 -24.48
C PRO A 23 6.01 2.89 -24.28
N ALA A 24 5.03 2.59 -23.43
CA ALA A 24 4.13 3.61 -22.91
C ALA A 24 4.95 4.58 -22.04
N PRO A 25 4.68 5.89 -22.10
CA PRO A 25 5.43 6.88 -21.34
C PRO A 25 5.32 6.52 -19.86
N THR A 26 6.46 6.53 -19.16
CA THR A 26 6.54 6.40 -17.71
C THR A 26 5.90 7.64 -17.07
N THR A 27 4.57 7.70 -17.08
CA THR A 27 3.86 8.58 -16.16
C THR A 27 3.96 7.91 -14.79
N ASN A 28 4.57 8.64 -13.86
CA ASN A 28 4.77 8.29 -12.46
C ASN A 28 3.42 8.19 -11.73
N THR A 29 2.59 7.23 -12.10
CA THR A 29 1.35 6.88 -11.40
C THR A 29 1.71 5.87 -10.33
N ALA A 30 1.40 6.20 -9.07
CA ALA A 30 1.49 5.26 -7.95
C ALA A 30 0.88 3.90 -8.36
N PRO A 31 1.47 2.77 -7.97
CA PRO A 31 0.99 1.46 -8.37
C PRO A 31 -0.47 1.31 -7.92
N VAL A 32 -1.37 1.19 -8.90
CA VAL A 32 -2.77 0.84 -8.66
C VAL A 32 -2.76 -0.59 -8.14
N ASN A 33 -2.94 -0.78 -6.82
CA ASN A 33 -3.11 -2.10 -6.24
C ASN A 33 -4.55 -2.56 -6.51
N PRO A 34 -4.81 -3.53 -7.42
CA PRO A 34 -6.17 -3.96 -7.74
C PRO A 34 -6.91 -4.56 -6.53
N ALA A 35 -6.16 -4.95 -5.48
CA ALA A 35 -6.70 -5.45 -4.22
C ALA A 35 -7.21 -4.33 -3.30
N ASN A 36 -6.83 -3.07 -3.52
CA ASN A 36 -7.30 -1.92 -2.75
C ASN A 36 -8.22 -1.05 -3.62
N PRO A 37 -9.55 -1.16 -3.49
CA PRO A 37 -10.50 -0.38 -4.29
C PRO A 37 -10.33 1.14 -4.17
N MET A 38 -9.72 1.61 -3.07
CA MET A 38 -9.47 3.04 -2.82
C MET A 38 -8.12 3.53 -3.35
N ASN A 39 -7.31 2.65 -3.95
CA ASN A 39 -5.96 2.97 -4.44
C ASN A 39 -5.09 3.72 -3.41
N GLY A 40 -5.26 3.38 -2.13
CA GLY A 40 -4.47 3.93 -1.04
C GLY A 40 -3.03 3.45 -1.10
N ILE A 41 -2.12 4.30 -0.61
CA ILE A 41 -0.70 4.00 -0.51
C ILE A 41 -0.46 3.15 0.74
N GLU A 42 0.19 2.01 0.57
CA GLU A 42 0.56 1.14 1.69
C GLU A 42 1.87 1.62 2.31
N VAL A 43 1.86 1.78 3.64
CA VAL A 43 3.04 2.19 4.40
C VAL A 43 3.89 0.94 4.70
N PRO A 44 5.17 0.89 4.26
CA PRO A 44 6.02 -0.25 4.52
C PRO A 44 6.43 -0.34 6.00
N GLY A 45 6.58 -1.55 6.51
CA GLY A 45 7.03 -1.78 7.89
C GLY A 45 6.02 -1.29 8.93
N ALA A 46 4.74 -1.58 8.71
CA ALA A 46 3.68 -1.31 9.67
C ALA A 46 3.96 -2.01 11.04
N PRO A 47 3.41 -1.48 12.15
CA PRO A 47 3.48 -2.13 13.45
C PRO A 47 2.89 -3.54 13.46
N ASP A 48 3.41 -4.40 14.34
CA ASP A 48 2.97 -5.80 14.47
C ASP A 48 1.69 -5.95 15.32
N ASP A 49 1.23 -4.86 15.93
CA ASP A 49 0.00 -4.77 16.74
C ASP A 49 -0.76 -3.48 16.39
N THR A 50 -1.89 -3.26 17.07
CA THR A 50 -2.82 -2.16 16.81
C THR A 50 -2.18 -0.79 16.95
N VAL A 51 -2.36 0.04 15.91
CA VAL A 51 -1.99 1.46 15.91
C VAL A 51 -2.97 2.22 16.80
N GLN A 52 -2.44 2.98 17.76
CA GLN A 52 -3.23 3.77 18.70
C GLN A 52 -3.39 5.22 18.26
N ASP A 53 -2.35 5.81 17.68
CA ASP A 53 -2.33 7.22 17.28
C ASP A 53 -1.51 7.42 16.01
N LEU A 54 -1.91 8.41 15.21
CA LEU A 54 -1.30 8.79 13.95
C LEU A 54 -1.21 10.30 13.87
N LYS A 55 -0.03 10.82 13.52
CA LYS A 55 0.16 12.27 13.41
C LYS A 55 1.09 12.65 12.27
N PHE A 56 0.62 13.57 11.43
CA PHE A 56 1.46 14.23 10.45
C PHE A 56 2.27 15.36 11.08
N SER A 57 3.48 15.57 10.57
CA SER A 57 4.25 16.77 10.87
C SER A 57 3.51 18.02 10.37
N PRO A 58 3.66 19.18 11.03
CA PRO A 58 3.16 20.45 10.51
C PRO A 58 3.68 20.73 9.10
N VAL A 59 2.81 21.23 8.22
CA VAL A 59 3.20 21.63 6.87
C VAL A 59 4.02 22.91 6.95
N THR A 60 5.30 22.82 6.61
CA THR A 60 6.22 23.95 6.56
C THR A 60 6.80 24.03 5.16
N ALA A 61 6.88 25.24 4.58
CA ALA A 61 7.50 25.41 3.27
C ALA A 61 8.95 24.88 3.29
N ASN A 62 9.29 24.07 2.28
CA ASN A 62 10.60 23.41 2.11
C ASN A 62 10.96 22.32 3.15
N SER A 63 10.02 21.88 3.99
CA SER A 63 10.25 20.75 4.90
C SER A 63 9.62 19.46 4.36
N PRO A 64 10.30 18.31 4.48
CA PRO A 64 9.70 17.03 4.15
C PRO A 64 8.51 16.73 5.07
N MET A 65 7.51 16.02 4.53
CA MET A 65 6.35 15.57 5.30
C MET A 65 6.69 14.27 6.04
N PHE A 66 6.43 14.24 7.34
CA PHE A 66 6.58 13.05 8.16
C PHE A 66 5.24 12.56 8.69
N LEU A 67 5.13 11.24 8.83
CA LEU A 67 4.05 10.56 9.52
C LEU A 67 4.64 9.80 10.71
N ALA A 68 4.07 9.99 11.90
CA ALA A 68 4.37 9.21 13.09
C ALA A 68 3.19 8.30 13.44
N ALA A 69 3.49 7.07 13.87
CA ALA A 69 2.51 6.16 14.45
C ALA A 69 3.02 5.60 15.78
N GLY A 70 2.14 5.54 16.78
CA GLY A 70 2.35 4.78 18.01
C GLY A 70 1.46 3.54 18.03
N ALA A 71 2.00 2.39 18.45
CA ALA A 71 1.29 1.13 18.44
C ALA A 71 1.51 0.31 19.73
N TRP A 72 0.62 -0.67 19.95
CA TRP A 72 0.70 -1.61 21.08
C TRP A 72 1.89 -2.57 21.02
N ASP A 73 2.62 -2.61 19.91
CA ASP A 73 3.86 -3.39 19.78
C ASP A 73 5.03 -2.76 20.56
N ASN A 74 4.76 -1.73 21.37
CA ASN A 74 5.72 -0.92 22.13
C ASN A 74 6.67 -0.13 21.21
N THR A 75 6.20 0.30 20.04
CA THR A 75 7.03 1.05 19.10
C THR A 75 6.38 2.38 18.68
N VAL A 76 7.23 3.39 18.51
CA VAL A 76 6.92 4.59 17.72
C VAL A 76 7.70 4.50 16.42
N ARG A 77 7.00 4.67 15.30
CA ARG A 77 7.61 4.62 13.97
C ARG A 77 7.38 5.94 13.25
N ILE A 78 8.37 6.36 12.47
CA ILE A 78 8.34 7.59 11.68
C ILE A 78 8.68 7.25 10.24
N TRP A 79 7.83 7.72 9.32
CA TRP A 79 8.04 7.64 7.89
C TRP A 79 8.12 9.03 7.27
N GLN A 80 8.95 9.17 6.24
CA GLN A 80 8.96 10.32 5.35
C GLN A 80 8.08 10.01 4.15
N ILE A 81 7.24 10.96 3.77
CA ILE A 81 6.36 10.86 2.63
C ILE A 81 6.83 11.86 1.57
N SER A 82 7.16 11.36 0.39
CA SER A 82 7.52 12.18 -0.77
C SER A 82 6.27 12.77 -1.43
N GLU A 83 6.44 13.83 -2.22
CA GLU A 83 5.35 14.42 -3.02
C GLU A 83 4.76 13.44 -4.04
N ALA A 84 5.55 12.46 -4.50
CA ALA A 84 5.11 11.38 -5.38
C ALA A 84 4.36 10.25 -4.65
N GLY A 85 4.09 10.42 -3.35
CA GLY A 85 3.42 9.43 -2.51
C GLY A 85 4.29 8.24 -2.10
N GLN A 86 5.59 8.23 -2.44
CA GLN A 86 6.50 7.21 -1.91
C GLN A 86 6.72 7.40 -0.41
N VAL A 87 6.71 6.29 0.34
CA VAL A 87 6.85 6.27 1.80
C VAL A 87 8.15 5.56 2.17
N GLU A 88 9.00 6.24 2.94
CA GLU A 88 10.30 5.73 3.38
C GLU A 88 10.35 5.66 4.91
N ALA A 89 10.75 4.52 5.47
CA ALA A 89 10.95 4.38 6.91
C ALA A 89 12.18 5.18 7.36
N LYS A 90 12.02 6.04 8.38
CA LYS A 90 13.10 6.92 8.88
C LYS A 90 13.57 6.56 10.27
N ALA A 91 12.64 6.23 11.16
CA ALA A 91 12.97 5.90 12.53
C ALA A 91 11.97 4.91 13.13
N MET A 92 12.45 4.12 14.07
CA MET A 92 11.68 3.23 14.90
C MET A 92 12.32 3.25 16.29
N GLN A 93 11.50 3.50 17.31
CA GLN A 93 11.94 3.50 18.71
C GLN A 93 11.06 2.55 19.51
N ASN A 94 11.70 1.66 20.27
CA ASN A 94 11.04 0.82 21.26
C ASN A 94 10.87 1.61 22.56
N ILE A 95 9.69 1.53 23.16
CA ILE A 95 9.32 2.24 24.40
C ILE A 95 9.18 1.26 25.56
#